data_AF-A0A812WSZ6-F1
#
_entry.id   AF-A0A812WSZ6-F1
#
_cell.length_a   1.000
_cell.length_b   1.000
_cell.length_c   1.000
_cell.angle_alpha   90.00
_cell.angle_beta   90.00
_cell.angle_gamma   90.00
#
_symmetry.space_group_name_H-M   'P 1'
#
loop_
_entity.id
_entity.type
_entity.pdbx_description
1 polymer ?
#
loop_
_entity_poly.entity_id
_entity_poly.type
_entity_poly.pdbx_seq_one_letter_code
_entity_poly.pdbx_strand_id
1 'polypeptide(L)'
;YRRAGSDDEDDEESSGDSDLAFELLDDYLSRGADLLYKIARAGQSKTNATRNLMSVINPHNVMLPVPIDVVKISICKKRPTTRTLDVWWPILKMSAWISTLLSCRPQALLCGFRPEDSEWRDIFSTFWSYYEEANPGHELFADKSKDRAFCLPYMLHGDEGRGLRNKPLWIESFQPVIGHKGGAYTNEAGHPGF
;
A
#
# COMPACT_ATOMS: atom_id res chain seq x y z
N TYR A 1 -62.52 45.51 0.31
CA TYR A 1 -62.25 44.48 1.34
C TYR A 1 -62.12 43.13 0.64
N ARG A 2 -60.90 42.67 0.36
CA ARG A 2 -60.59 41.29 -0.07
C ARG A 2 -59.45 40.83 0.83
N ARG A 3 -59.63 39.76 1.59
CA ARG A 3 -58.56 39.05 2.28
C ARG A 3 -58.48 37.64 1.72
N ALA A 4 -57.23 37.23 1.55
CA ALA A 4 -56.77 36.00 0.93
C ALA A 4 -57.15 34.76 1.75
N GLY A 5 -57.42 33.67 1.04
CA GLY A 5 -57.25 32.32 1.56
C GLY A 5 -55.79 31.90 1.36
N SER A 6 -55.29 31.13 2.31
CA SER A 6 -53.98 30.48 2.32
C SER A 6 -54.20 29.04 2.72
N ASP A 7 -54.03 28.15 1.76
CA ASP A 7 -53.89 26.70 1.95
C ASP A 7 -52.54 26.29 1.34
N ASP A 8 -51.98 25.23 1.92
CA ASP A 8 -50.95 24.31 1.39
C ASP A 8 -49.48 24.80 1.45
N GLU A 9 -48.48 24.00 1.83
CA GLU A 9 -48.38 22.55 2.03
C GLU A 9 -47.09 22.26 2.84
N ASP A 10 -47.10 21.17 3.61
CA ASP A 10 -46.04 20.71 4.52
C ASP A 10 -44.77 20.21 3.78
N ASP A 11 -43.60 20.73 4.15
CA ASP A 11 -42.27 20.16 3.83
C ASP A 11 -41.64 19.57 5.11
N GLU A 12 -42.07 18.37 5.52
CA GLU A 12 -41.38 17.52 6.49
C GLU A 12 -40.96 16.20 5.81
N GLU A 13 -39.75 16.12 5.24
CA GLU A 13 -39.02 14.86 5.06
C GLU A 13 -37.59 15.12 4.53
N SER A 14 -36.61 15.38 5.42
CA SER A 14 -35.18 15.28 5.07
C SER A 14 -34.22 15.29 6.29
N SER A 15 -34.55 14.64 7.41
CA SER A 15 -33.64 14.54 8.58
C SER A 15 -33.17 13.12 8.93
N GLY A 16 -33.82 12.06 8.41
CA GLY A 16 -33.48 10.68 8.77
C GLY A 16 -32.27 10.08 8.03
N ASP A 17 -31.97 10.55 6.82
CA ASP A 17 -30.92 9.98 5.96
C ASP A 17 -29.50 10.39 6.38
N SER A 18 -29.34 11.55 7.03
CA SER A 18 -28.03 12.01 7.52
C SER A 18 -27.57 11.26 8.78
N ASP A 19 -28.52 10.89 9.66
CA ASP A 19 -28.21 10.19 10.91
C ASP A 19 -27.83 8.72 10.65
N LEU A 20 -28.50 8.06 9.70
CA LEU A 20 -28.13 6.71 9.26
C LEU A 20 -26.74 6.68 8.59
N ALA A 21 -26.41 7.68 7.78
CA ALA A 21 -25.09 7.79 7.17
C ALA A 21 -23.99 8.01 8.22
N PHE A 22 -24.26 8.80 9.26
CA PHE A 22 -23.32 9.02 10.36
C PHE A 22 -23.14 7.77 11.23
N GLU A 23 -24.21 7.07 11.60
CA GLU A 23 -24.13 5.81 12.36
C GLU A 23 -23.40 4.71 11.58
N LEU A 24 -23.64 4.62 10.26
CA LEU A 24 -22.92 3.68 9.38
C LEU A 24 -21.42 4.02 9.27
N LEU A 25 -21.07 5.31 9.26
CA LEU A 25 -19.68 5.76 9.23
C LEU A 25 -18.96 5.44 10.55
N ASP A 26 -19.64 5.64 11.68
CA ASP A 26 -19.09 5.39 13.02
C ASP A 26 -18.94 3.89 13.30
N ASP A 27 -19.90 3.05 12.88
CA ASP A 27 -19.77 1.60 12.91
C ASP A 27 -18.62 1.11 12.00
N TYR A 28 -18.48 1.70 10.80
CA TYR A 28 -17.39 1.35 9.89
C TYR A 28 -16.00 1.74 10.44
N LEU A 29 -15.88 2.94 11.00
CA LEU A 29 -14.64 3.42 11.62
C LEU A 29 -14.29 2.63 12.89
N SER A 30 -15.27 2.30 13.73
CA SER A 30 -15.07 1.51 14.94
C SER A 30 -14.64 0.06 14.62
N ARG A 31 -15.25 -0.55 13.60
CA ARG A 31 -14.87 -1.89 13.09
C ARG A 31 -13.45 -1.90 12.51
N GLY A 32 -13.09 -0.85 11.77
CA GLY A 32 -11.74 -0.68 11.24
C GLY A 32 -10.68 -0.56 12.35
N ALA A 33 -10.96 0.25 13.36
CA ALA A 33 -10.07 0.44 14.50
C ALA A 33 -9.89 -0.85 15.33
N ASP A 34 -10.96 -1.61 15.57
CA ASP A 34 -10.90 -2.89 16.29
C ASP A 34 -10.08 -3.94 15.52
N LEU A 35 -10.24 -4.02 14.19
CA LEU A 35 -9.44 -4.92 13.37
C LEU A 35 -7.96 -4.55 13.41
N LEU A 36 -7.62 -3.27 13.24
CA LEU A 36 -6.23 -2.79 13.34
C LEU A 36 -5.61 -3.11 14.70
N TYR A 37 -6.37 -2.92 15.79
CA TYR A 37 -5.95 -3.28 17.13
C TYR A 37 -5.69 -4.79 17.27
N LYS A 38 -6.59 -5.64 16.76
CA LYS A 38 -6.42 -7.10 16.75
C LYS A 38 -5.18 -7.53 15.96
N ILE A 39 -4.93 -6.92 14.80
CA ILE A 39 -3.74 -7.16 13.97
C ILE A 39 -2.47 -6.78 14.75
N ALA A 40 -2.44 -5.57 15.34
CA ALA A 40 -1.31 -5.10 16.11
C ALA A 40 -1.00 -6.03 17.30
N ARG A 41 -2.03 -6.43 18.04
CA ARG A 41 -1.91 -7.35 19.19
C ARG A 41 -1.42 -8.74 18.76
N ALA A 42 -1.88 -9.24 17.61
CA ALA A 42 -1.43 -10.53 17.08
C ALA A 42 0.06 -10.51 16.69
N GLY A 43 0.54 -9.40 16.12
CA GLY A 43 1.94 -9.20 15.75
C GLY A 43 2.90 -9.11 16.95
N GLN A 44 2.42 -8.62 18.10
CA GLN A 44 3.20 -8.55 19.35
C GLN A 44 3.31 -9.90 20.08
N SER A 45 2.73 -10.98 19.54
CA SER A 45 2.76 -12.27 20.20
C SER A 45 4.18 -12.85 20.23
N LYS A 46 4.66 -13.23 21.42
CA LYS A 46 5.99 -13.84 21.60
C LYS A 46 6.07 -15.27 21.03
N THR A 47 4.93 -15.91 20.78
CA THR A 47 4.84 -17.28 20.27
C THR A 47 3.84 -17.35 19.12
N ASN A 48 4.21 -18.03 18.04
CA ASN A 48 3.33 -18.24 16.88
C ASN A 48 2.73 -16.94 16.28
N ALA A 49 3.48 -15.83 16.31
CA ALA A 49 3.02 -14.52 15.84
C ALA A 49 2.39 -14.58 14.44
N THR A 50 3.05 -15.25 13.49
CA THR A 50 2.54 -15.44 12.12
C THR A 50 1.19 -16.16 12.08
N ARG A 51 1.04 -17.25 12.84
CA ARG A 51 -0.22 -18.01 12.89
C ARG A 51 -1.36 -17.15 13.44
N ASN A 52 -1.09 -16.42 14.53
CA ASN A 52 -2.07 -15.55 15.15
C ASN A 52 -2.46 -14.41 14.19
N LEU A 53 -1.48 -13.80 13.53
CA LEU A 53 -1.71 -12.75 12.53
C LEU A 53 -2.58 -13.26 11.37
N MET A 54 -2.26 -14.42 10.80
CA MET A 54 -3.05 -15.00 9.70
C MET A 54 -4.47 -15.38 10.14
N SER A 55 -4.67 -15.81 11.39
CA SER A 55 -6.01 -16.10 11.92
C SER A 55 -6.90 -14.87 12.04
N VAL A 56 -6.30 -13.67 12.17
CA VAL A 56 -7.02 -12.40 12.17
C VAL A 56 -7.23 -11.90 10.74
N ILE A 57 -6.21 -11.99 9.87
CA ILE A 57 -6.26 -11.44 8.51
C ILE A 57 -7.23 -12.22 7.61
N ASN A 58 -7.17 -13.56 7.61
CA ASN A 58 -7.89 -14.39 6.63
C ASN A 58 -9.42 -14.21 6.69
N PRO A 59 -10.08 -14.20 7.87
CA PRO A 59 -11.53 -14.03 7.94
C PRO A 59 -12.02 -12.64 7.48
N HIS A 60 -11.17 -11.62 7.57
CA HIS A 60 -11.54 -10.23 7.26
C HIS A 60 -11.19 -9.82 5.82
N ASN A 61 -10.59 -10.71 5.03
CA ASN A 61 -10.23 -10.48 3.63
C ASN A 61 -9.45 -9.17 3.39
N VAL A 62 -8.58 -8.79 4.32
CA VAL A 62 -7.76 -7.56 4.24
C VAL A 62 -6.45 -7.74 3.47
N MET A 63 -6.34 -8.82 2.69
CA MET A 63 -5.19 -9.08 1.84
C MET A 63 -5.35 -8.38 0.49
N LEU A 64 -4.26 -7.85 -0.05
CA LEU A 64 -4.24 -7.37 -1.43
C LEU A 64 -4.23 -8.59 -2.39
N PRO A 65 -5.12 -8.62 -3.40
CA PRO A 65 -5.25 -9.76 -4.32
C PRO A 65 -4.17 -9.74 -5.41
N VAL A 66 -2.90 -9.72 -5.02
CA VAL A 66 -1.80 -9.62 -5.98
C VAL A 66 -1.56 -10.98 -6.65
N PRO A 67 -1.57 -11.04 -8.00
CA PRO A 67 -1.31 -12.28 -8.72
C PRO A 67 0.07 -12.87 -8.40
N ILE A 68 0.09 -14.15 -8.05
CA ILE A 68 1.33 -14.93 -7.89
C ILE A 68 1.62 -15.60 -9.23
N ASP A 69 2.80 -15.36 -9.77
CA ASP A 69 3.30 -16.02 -10.97
C ASP A 69 4.23 -17.18 -10.60
N VAL A 70 4.62 -18.01 -11.55
CA VAL A 70 5.58 -19.10 -11.34
C VAL A 70 6.72 -19.02 -12.33
N VAL A 71 7.94 -19.20 -11.84
CA VAL A 71 9.14 -19.27 -12.66
C VAL A 71 9.86 -20.59 -12.41
N LYS A 72 10.42 -21.16 -13.48
CA LYS A 72 11.21 -22.36 -13.38
C LYS A 72 12.60 -22.01 -12.84
N ILE A 73 12.95 -22.55 -11.67
CA ILE A 73 14.26 -22.38 -11.04
C ILE A 73 14.91 -23.73 -10.80
N SER A 74 16.24 -23.76 -10.78
CA SER A 74 16.99 -24.95 -10.42
C SER A 74 17.32 -24.93 -8.92
N ILE A 75 16.89 -25.96 -8.20
CA ILE A 75 17.18 -26.14 -6.77
C ILE A 75 18.11 -27.33 -6.54
N CYS A 76 18.95 -27.23 -5.51
CA CYS A 76 19.78 -28.35 -5.06
C CYS A 76 19.09 -29.10 -3.91
N LYS A 77 18.59 -30.31 -4.18
CA LYS A 77 18.02 -31.20 -3.15
C LYS A 77 19.14 -32.05 -2.58
N LYS A 78 19.48 -31.87 -1.31
CA LYS A 78 20.63 -32.54 -0.65
C LYS A 78 20.35 -33.95 -0.10
N ARG A 79 19.11 -34.43 -0.04
CA ARG A 79 18.75 -35.75 0.55
C ARG A 79 17.71 -36.51 -0.29
N PRO A 80 17.83 -37.85 -0.44
CA PRO A 80 18.91 -38.72 0.08
C PRO A 80 20.24 -38.60 -0.70
N THR A 81 20.21 -38.16 -1.95
CA THR A 81 21.39 -37.89 -2.78
C THR A 81 21.32 -36.46 -3.32
N THR A 82 22.45 -35.76 -3.35
CA THR A 82 22.54 -34.41 -3.91
C THR A 82 22.22 -34.43 -5.40
N ARG A 83 21.14 -33.75 -5.79
CA ARG A 83 20.78 -33.58 -7.19
C ARG A 83 20.18 -32.20 -7.45
N THR A 84 20.50 -31.64 -8.59
CA THR A 84 19.86 -30.43 -9.11
C THR A 84 18.55 -30.83 -9.78
N LEU A 85 17.47 -30.13 -9.42
CA LEU A 85 16.14 -30.34 -9.97
C LEU A 85 15.59 -29.00 -10.39
N ASP A 86 14.89 -28.97 -11.52
CA ASP A 86 14.08 -27.83 -11.86
C ASP A 86 12.72 -27.93 -11.18
N VAL A 87 12.29 -26.83 -10.57
CA VAL A 87 10.98 -26.70 -9.93
C VAL A 87 10.32 -25.41 -10.36
N TRP A 88 8.99 -25.42 -10.41
CA TRP A 88 8.20 -24.20 -10.52
C TRP A 88 8.14 -23.52 -9.16
N TRP A 89 8.67 -22.31 -9.07
CA TRP A 89 8.72 -21.53 -7.85
C TRP A 89 7.79 -20.32 -7.94
N PRO A 90 6.91 -20.11 -6.94
CA PRO A 90 6.03 -18.96 -6.93
C PRO A 90 6.83 -17.68 -6.73
N ILE A 91 6.48 -16.65 -7.50
CA ILE A 91 7.07 -15.32 -7.42
C ILE A 91 5.99 -14.25 -7.36
N LEU A 92 6.31 -13.16 -6.68
CA LEU A 92 5.52 -11.96 -6.66
C LEU A 92 6.21 -10.93 -7.54
N LYS A 93 5.65 -10.65 -8.71
CA LYS A 93 6.23 -9.64 -9.62
C LYS A 93 5.95 -8.24 -9.09
N MET A 94 6.98 -7.39 -9.07
CA MET A 94 6.83 -6.00 -8.68
C MET A 94 5.81 -5.25 -9.56
N SER A 95 5.78 -5.55 -10.86
CA SER A 95 4.79 -4.99 -11.78
C SER A 95 3.35 -5.40 -11.41
N ALA A 96 3.14 -6.65 -10.99
CA ALA A 96 1.84 -7.13 -10.53
C ALA A 96 1.42 -6.44 -9.22
N TRP A 97 2.37 -6.25 -8.29
CA TRP A 97 2.14 -5.51 -7.05
C TRP A 97 1.71 -4.07 -7.30
N ILE A 98 2.48 -3.32 -8.09
CA ILE A 98 2.18 -1.93 -8.43
C ILE A 98 0.85 -1.81 -9.20
N SER A 99 0.59 -2.70 -10.17
CA SER A 99 -0.67 -2.69 -10.92
C SER A 99 -1.88 -2.94 -10.02
N THR A 100 -1.75 -3.86 -9.05
CA THR A 100 -2.81 -4.14 -8.07
C THR A 100 -3.04 -2.93 -7.16
N LEU A 101 -1.97 -2.31 -6.67
CA LEU A 101 -2.10 -1.10 -5.84
C LEU A 101 -2.73 0.07 -6.60
N LEU A 102 -2.33 0.33 -7.85
CA LEU A 102 -2.96 1.37 -8.67
C LEU A 102 -4.44 1.11 -8.92
N SER A 103 -4.83 -0.16 -9.04
CA SER A 103 -6.24 -0.55 -9.28
C SER A 103 -7.09 -0.48 -8.01
N CYS A 104 -6.55 -0.89 -6.86
CA CYS A 104 -7.32 -1.00 -5.61
C CYS A 104 -7.19 0.23 -4.71
N ARG A 105 -6.01 0.86 -4.64
CA ARG A 105 -5.70 1.97 -3.73
C ARG A 105 -4.60 2.88 -4.29
N PRO A 106 -4.85 3.58 -5.42
CA PRO A 106 -3.84 4.41 -6.09
C PRO A 106 -3.26 5.49 -5.17
N GLN A 107 -4.04 5.99 -4.21
CA GLN A 107 -3.61 7.00 -3.24
C GLN A 107 -2.37 6.59 -2.43
N ALA A 108 -2.14 5.29 -2.25
CA ALA A 108 -0.95 4.79 -1.56
C ALA A 108 0.34 5.03 -2.35
N LEU A 109 0.25 5.15 -3.68
CA LEU A 109 1.37 5.39 -4.59
C LEU A 109 1.39 6.83 -5.12
N LEU A 110 0.22 7.46 -5.24
CA LEU A 110 0.04 8.79 -5.83
C LEU A 110 -0.12 9.87 -4.76
N CYS A 111 0.69 9.81 -3.69
CA CYS A 111 0.78 10.91 -2.71
C CYS A 111 -0.54 11.27 -2.00
N GLY A 112 -1.50 10.34 -1.91
CA GLY A 112 -2.84 10.59 -1.35
C GLY A 112 -3.91 10.94 -2.40
N PHE A 113 -3.50 11.22 -3.63
CA PHE A 113 -4.38 11.66 -4.72
C PHE A 113 -4.94 10.50 -5.54
N ARG A 114 -6.01 10.78 -6.26
CA ARG A 114 -6.58 9.89 -7.27
C ARG A 114 -5.82 10.03 -8.59
N PRO A 115 -5.87 9.02 -9.49
CA PRO A 115 -5.21 9.08 -10.79
C PRO A 115 -5.62 10.28 -11.66
N GLU A 116 -6.87 10.75 -11.51
CA GLU A 116 -7.42 11.87 -12.28
C GLU A 116 -6.87 13.23 -11.82
N ASP A 117 -6.40 13.32 -10.58
CA ASP A 117 -5.83 14.55 -10.02
C ASP A 117 -4.50 14.88 -10.73
N SER A 118 -4.20 16.16 -10.88
CA SER A 118 -2.94 16.62 -11.49
C SER A 118 -1.80 16.72 -10.47
N GLU A 119 -2.13 16.90 -9.21
CA GLU A 119 -1.24 17.38 -8.16
C GLU A 119 -0.12 16.38 -7.84
N TRP A 120 -0.39 15.07 -7.96
CA TRP A 120 0.64 14.05 -7.76
C TRP A 120 1.76 14.13 -8.81
N ARG A 121 1.45 14.59 -10.04
CA ARG A 121 2.44 14.77 -11.11
C ARG A 121 3.40 15.92 -10.81
N ASP A 122 2.89 17.00 -10.22
CA ASP A 122 3.71 18.14 -9.81
C ASP A 122 4.64 17.75 -8.66
N ILE A 123 4.15 16.93 -7.72
CA ILE A 123 4.94 16.38 -6.63
C ILE A 123 6.07 15.48 -7.17
N PHE A 124 5.77 14.57 -8.12
CA PHE A 124 6.80 13.72 -8.72
C PHE A 124 7.82 14.54 -9.53
N SER A 125 7.35 15.51 -10.31
CA SER A 125 8.23 16.39 -11.09
C SER A 125 9.18 17.18 -10.20
N THR A 126 8.67 17.69 -9.07
CA THR A 126 9.47 18.40 -8.07
C THR A 126 10.51 17.48 -7.44
N PHE A 127 10.09 16.28 -7.01
CA PHE A 127 11.01 15.27 -6.45
C PHE A 127 12.15 14.94 -7.42
N TRP A 128 11.83 14.64 -8.68
CA TRP A 128 12.84 14.26 -9.66
C TRP A 128 13.76 15.41 -10.05
N SER A 129 13.27 16.65 -10.02
CA SER A 129 14.11 17.84 -10.25
C SER A 129 15.19 17.96 -9.17
N TYR A 130 14.80 17.83 -7.88
CA TYR A 130 15.77 17.84 -6.78
C TYR A 130 16.69 16.61 -6.78
N TYR A 131 16.16 15.44 -7.16
CA TYR A 131 16.97 14.23 -7.26
C TYR A 131 17.99 14.31 -8.41
N GLU A 132 17.68 14.98 -9.53
CA GLU A 132 18.62 15.24 -10.63
C GLU A 132 19.77 16.14 -10.20
N GLU A 133 19.48 17.17 -9.40
CA GLU A 133 20.53 18.03 -8.84
C GLU A 133 21.47 17.26 -7.90
N ALA A 134 20.92 16.38 -7.06
CA ALA A 134 21.70 15.60 -6.09
C ALA A 134 22.44 14.40 -6.72
N ASN A 135 21.84 13.77 -7.73
CA ASN A 135 22.36 12.56 -8.39
C ASN A 135 22.18 12.63 -9.92
N PRO A 136 22.91 13.51 -10.62
CA PRO A 136 22.72 13.75 -12.05
C PRO A 136 23.08 12.53 -12.92
N GLY A 137 23.85 11.58 -12.38
CA GLY A 137 24.27 10.36 -13.08
C GLY A 137 23.24 9.22 -13.07
N HIS A 138 22.07 9.42 -12.46
CA HIS A 138 21.03 8.37 -12.40
C HIS A 138 20.49 8.05 -13.80
N GLU A 139 20.26 6.76 -14.08
CA GLU A 139 19.86 6.25 -15.41
C GLU A 139 18.56 6.89 -15.95
N LEU A 140 17.65 7.24 -15.04
CA LEU A 140 16.41 7.95 -15.37
C LEU A 140 16.67 9.27 -16.12
N PHE A 141 17.77 9.95 -15.84
CA PHE A 141 18.10 11.24 -16.46
C PHE A 141 18.82 11.11 -17.80
N ALA A 142 19.35 9.92 -18.10
CA ALA A 142 19.96 9.62 -19.39
C ALA A 142 18.90 9.47 -20.50
N ASP A 143 17.70 8.96 -20.17
CA ASP A 143 16.61 8.79 -21.12
C ASP A 143 15.64 9.98 -21.09
N LYS A 144 15.84 10.95 -22.00
CA LYS A 144 14.97 12.13 -22.14
C LYS A 144 13.59 11.84 -22.75
N SER A 145 13.30 10.59 -23.16
CA SER A 145 11.97 10.21 -23.66
C SER A 145 10.95 9.93 -22.55
N LYS A 146 11.41 9.75 -21.31
CA LYS A 146 10.56 9.43 -20.16
C LYS A 146 9.98 10.70 -19.56
N ASP A 147 8.66 10.76 -19.48
CA ASP A 147 8.00 11.79 -18.70
C ASP A 147 8.12 11.47 -17.20
N ARG A 148 8.98 12.23 -16.52
CA ARG A 148 9.29 12.08 -15.10
C ARG A 148 8.10 12.36 -14.21
N ALA A 149 7.10 13.11 -14.70
CA ALA A 149 5.85 13.34 -13.97
C ALA A 149 5.06 12.03 -13.74
N PHE A 150 5.30 11.00 -14.57
CA PHE A 150 4.69 9.67 -14.44
C PHE A 150 5.64 8.61 -13.85
N CYS A 151 6.85 9.00 -13.48
CA CYS A 151 7.83 8.10 -12.87
C CYS A 151 7.63 8.07 -11.36
N LEU A 152 7.17 6.94 -10.82
CA LEU A 152 6.96 6.75 -9.39
C LEU A 152 8.30 6.73 -8.63
N PRO A 153 8.55 7.65 -7.68
CA PRO A 153 9.69 7.59 -6.78
C PRO A 153 9.58 6.37 -5.86
N TYR A 154 10.49 5.42 -6.02
CA TYR A 154 10.45 4.15 -5.29
C TYR A 154 11.83 3.78 -4.75
N MET A 155 11.87 3.28 -3.52
CA MET A 155 13.05 2.71 -2.90
C MET A 155 12.97 1.20 -2.91
N LEU A 156 14.10 0.58 -3.27
CA LEU A 156 14.32 -0.86 -3.18
C LEU A 156 15.47 -1.09 -2.21
N HIS A 157 15.25 -1.97 -1.24
CA HIS A 157 16.25 -2.34 -0.26
C HIS A 157 16.35 -3.86 -0.18
N GLY A 158 17.56 -4.38 -0.34
CA GLY A 158 17.87 -5.80 -0.16
C GLY A 158 18.74 -6.00 1.07
N ASP A 159 18.42 -6.99 1.88
CA ASP A 159 19.23 -7.41 3.03
C ASP A 159 19.47 -8.93 2.98
N GLU A 160 20.71 -9.32 3.28
CA GLU A 160 21.12 -10.72 3.33
C GLU A 160 21.19 -11.17 4.79
N GLY A 161 20.27 -12.06 5.15
CA GLY A 161 20.17 -12.63 6.48
C GLY A 161 20.44 -14.12 6.55
N ARG A 162 20.38 -14.66 7.76
CA ARG A 162 20.34 -16.10 8.02
C ARG A 162 19.02 -16.46 8.69
N GLY A 163 18.24 -17.31 8.04
CA GLY A 163 17.02 -17.87 8.59
C GLY A 163 17.25 -19.08 9.50
N LEU A 164 16.17 -19.78 9.82
CA LEU A 164 16.19 -21.00 10.63
C LEU A 164 17.19 -22.03 10.06
N ARG A 165 18.06 -22.57 10.91
CA ARG A 165 19.15 -23.50 10.56
C ARG A 165 20.25 -22.88 9.66
N ASN A 166 20.56 -21.60 9.85
CA ASN A 166 21.64 -20.89 9.14
C ASN A 166 21.50 -20.89 7.61
N LYS A 167 20.27 -21.05 7.11
CA LYS A 167 20.01 -20.98 5.67
C LYS A 167 20.11 -19.52 5.23
N PRO A 168 20.82 -19.22 4.13
CA PRO A 168 20.82 -17.87 3.58
C PRO A 168 19.38 -17.47 3.24
N LEU A 169 19.02 -16.25 3.62
CA LEU A 169 17.72 -15.65 3.34
C LEU A 169 18.00 -14.29 2.72
N TRP A 170 17.47 -14.06 1.52
CA TRP A 170 17.43 -12.75 0.91
C TRP A 170 16.08 -12.11 1.24
N ILE A 171 16.10 -10.91 1.81
CA ILE A 171 14.90 -10.12 2.07
C ILE A 171 14.98 -8.91 1.17
N GLU A 172 13.95 -8.72 0.36
CA GLU A 172 13.78 -7.52 -0.46
C GLU A 172 12.56 -6.77 0.06
N SER A 173 12.75 -5.49 0.38
CA SER A 173 11.70 -4.57 0.75
C SER A 173 11.66 -3.43 -0.25
N PHE A 174 10.46 -2.97 -0.55
CA PHE A 174 10.24 -1.97 -1.55
C PHE A 174 9.15 -1.02 -1.04
N GLN A 175 9.38 0.29 -1.16
CA GLN A 175 8.47 1.31 -0.62
C GLN A 175 8.45 2.57 -1.49
N PRO A 176 7.30 3.25 -1.62
CA PRO A 176 7.26 4.59 -2.19
C PRO A 176 8.09 5.55 -1.36
N VAL A 177 8.84 6.45 -2.02
CA VAL A 177 9.57 7.52 -1.31
C VAL A 177 8.59 8.50 -0.67
N ILE A 178 7.49 8.78 -1.38
CA ILE A 178 6.46 9.71 -0.97
C ILE A 178 5.21 8.91 -0.60
N GLY A 179 4.80 8.97 0.67
CA GLY A 179 3.62 8.25 1.15
C GLY A 179 2.30 8.93 0.80
N HIS A 180 1.20 8.31 1.24
CA HIS A 180 -0.17 8.80 1.03
C HIS A 180 -0.48 10.18 1.65
N LYS A 181 0.43 10.72 2.47
CA LYS A 181 0.29 12.06 3.06
C LYS A 181 0.84 13.18 2.16
N GLY A 182 1.53 12.82 1.07
CA GLY A 182 2.10 13.76 0.12
C GLY A 182 3.53 14.19 0.43
N GLY A 183 4.08 15.05 -0.43
CA GLY A 183 5.50 15.45 -0.41
C GLY A 183 5.94 16.30 0.79
N ALA A 184 5.00 16.79 1.60
CA ALA A 184 5.30 17.57 2.80
C ALA A 184 5.62 16.70 4.03
N TYR A 185 5.46 15.37 3.92
CA TYR A 185 5.64 14.44 5.04
C TYR A 185 6.67 13.37 4.68
N THR A 186 7.51 13.01 5.65
CA THR A 186 8.40 11.86 5.52
C THR A 186 7.68 10.58 5.94
N ASN A 187 8.10 9.46 5.35
CA ASN A 187 7.61 8.12 5.72
C ASN A 187 8.28 7.58 6.99
N GLU A 188 9.09 8.38 7.68
CA GLU A 188 9.79 7.97 8.89
C GLU A 188 8.85 8.04 10.11
N ALA A 189 8.65 6.89 10.75
CA ALA A 189 8.03 6.81 12.06
C ALA A 189 9.11 7.01 13.13
N GLY A 190 9.53 8.26 13.36
CA GLY A 190 10.50 8.61 14.40
C GLY A 190 10.30 10.05 14.88
N HIS A 191 10.45 10.29 16.18
CA HIS A 191 10.80 11.63 16.64
C HIS A 191 12.25 11.89 16.23
N PRO A 192 12.59 13.04 15.61
CA PRO A 192 13.98 13.44 15.51
C PRO A 192 14.48 13.68 16.94
N GLY A 193 15.11 12.66 17.52
CA GLY A 193 15.82 12.76 18.77
C GLY A 193 17.11 13.53 18.53
N PHE A 194 17.04 14.85 18.73
CA PHE A 194 18.18 15.69 19.05
C PHE A 194 18.14 15.99 20.55
#